data_AF-A0A7J4NU45-F1
#
_entry.id   AF-A0A7J4NU45-F1
#
_cell.length_a   1.000
_cell.length_b   1.000
_cell.length_c   1.000
_cell.angle_alpha   90.00
_cell.angle_beta   90.00
_cell.angle_gamma   90.00
#
_symmetry.space_group_name_H-M   'P 1'
#
loop_
_entity.id
_entity.type
_entity.pdbx_description
1 polymer ?
#
loop_
_entity_poly.entity_id
_entity_poly.type
_entity_poly.pdbx_seq_one_letter_code
_entity_poly.pdbx_strand_id
1 'polypeptide(L)'
;MENEWKMDLDIPDIGSLITLLSAALSSAIMGVGNVLYVVIMVTAAYEAKGNEFLLSLINPQAILTFEAKFVLVVGTLLIVSAIFFFITMLVSIYETHAVSKKERAGRMKIVFACFVFSMFFLVIALIYTMLFRYFIY
;
A
#
# COMPACT_ATOMS: atom_id res chain seq x y z
N MET A 1 -12.80 49.80 -21.47
CA MET A 1 -12.15 49.65 -20.15
C MET A 1 -13.06 48.86 -19.20
N GLU A 2 -13.51 47.66 -19.60
CA GLU A 2 -14.49 46.87 -18.81
C GLU A 2 -13.98 45.49 -18.36
N ASN A 3 -12.71 45.16 -18.58
CA ASN A 3 -12.18 43.83 -18.28
C ASN A 3 -11.03 43.79 -17.25
N GLU A 4 -10.72 44.90 -16.58
CA GLU A 4 -9.60 44.98 -15.62
C GLU A 4 -9.95 44.45 -14.22
N TRP A 5 -11.25 44.22 -13.94
CA TRP A 5 -11.76 43.81 -12.63
C TRP A 5 -12.14 42.33 -12.50
N LYS A 6 -11.92 41.52 -13.54
CA LYS A 6 -11.99 40.05 -13.40
C LYS A 6 -10.68 39.56 -12.79
N MET A 7 -10.52 39.82 -11.50
CA MET A 7 -9.52 39.15 -10.69
C MET A 7 -9.98 37.70 -10.57
N ASP A 8 -9.53 36.87 -11.51
CA ASP A 8 -9.74 35.43 -11.55
C ASP A 8 -8.93 34.82 -10.39
N LEU A 9 -9.48 34.97 -9.18
CA LEU A 9 -8.97 34.32 -7.99
C LEU A 9 -9.24 32.82 -8.19
N ASP A 10 -8.25 32.12 -8.74
CA ASP A 10 -8.21 30.66 -8.79
C ASP A 10 -8.01 30.15 -7.36
N ILE A 11 -9.08 30.24 -6.55
CA ILE A 11 -9.08 29.79 -5.17
C ILE A 11 -8.88 28.28 -5.23
N PRO A 12 -7.80 27.74 -4.63
CA PRO A 12 -7.56 26.31 -4.66
C PRO A 12 -8.73 25.60 -3.98
N ASP A 13 -9.38 24.68 -4.68
CA ASP A 13 -10.45 23.84 -4.13
C ASP A 13 -9.94 23.07 -2.89
N ILE A 14 -10.35 23.57 -1.72
CA ILE A 14 -9.97 23.08 -0.39
C ILE A 14 -10.43 21.62 -0.20
N GLY A 15 -11.56 21.22 -0.79
CA GLY A 15 -12.08 19.86 -0.67
C GLY A 15 -11.16 18.83 -1.32
N SER A 16 -10.66 19.14 -2.52
CA SER A 16 -9.70 18.27 -3.22
C SER A 16 -8.36 18.18 -2.49
N LEU A 17 -7.88 19.28 -1.90
CA LEU A 17 -6.67 19.33 -1.08
C LEU A 17 -6.78 18.40 0.13
N ILE A 18 -7.89 18.50 0.87
CA ILE A 18 -8.16 17.65 2.02
C ILE A 18 -8.21 16.18 1.59
N THR A 19 -8.89 15.87 0.48
CA THR A 19 -9.02 14.49 -0.01
C THR A 19 -7.66 13.89 -0.39
N LEU A 20 -6.80 14.63 -1.09
CA LEU A 20 -5.46 14.18 -1.46
C LEU A 20 -4.56 14.01 -0.24
N LEU A 21 -4.65 14.91 0.74
CA LEU A 21 -3.91 14.80 2.00
C LEU A 21 -4.36 13.58 2.81
N SER A 22 -5.67 13.34 2.92
CA SER A 22 -6.23 12.16 3.57
C SER A 22 -5.82 10.87 2.87
N ALA A 23 -5.80 10.85 1.53
CA ALA A 23 -5.32 9.70 0.76
C ALA A 23 -3.83 9.44 0.98
N ALA A 24 -3.01 10.50 1.04
CA ALA A 24 -1.58 10.39 1.35
C ALA A 24 -1.34 9.81 2.74
N LEU A 25 -1.99 10.36 3.77
CA LEU A 25 -1.89 9.91 5.16
C LEU A 25 -2.36 8.46 5.32
N SER A 26 -3.52 8.13 4.76
CA SER A 26 -4.07 6.77 4.83
C SER A 26 -3.16 5.76 4.14
N SER A 27 -2.62 6.12 2.97
CA SER A 27 -1.67 5.26 2.25
C SER A 27 -0.37 5.07 3.04
N ALA A 28 0.14 6.12 3.69
CA ALA A 28 1.32 6.01 4.54
C ALA A 28 1.11 5.03 5.70
N ILE A 29 -0.01 5.17 6.42
CA ILE A 29 -0.36 4.30 7.56
C ILE A 29 -0.51 2.85 7.09
N MET A 30 -1.20 2.62 5.96
CA MET A 30 -1.40 1.28 5.39
C MET A 30 -0.08 0.66 4.92
N GLY A 31 0.78 1.43 4.25
CA GLY A 31 2.10 0.96 3.81
C GLY A 31 2.99 0.54 4.99
N VAL A 32 3.05 1.36 6.03
CA VAL A 32 3.80 1.03 7.26
C VAL A 32 3.19 -0.17 7.99
N GLY A 33 1.86 -0.23 8.08
CA GLY A 33 1.14 -1.35 8.70
C GLY A 33 1.43 -2.69 8.01
N ASN A 34 1.47 -2.72 6.69
CA ASN A 34 1.82 -3.91 5.92
C ASN A 34 3.24 -4.38 6.22
N VAL A 35 4.21 -3.46 6.24
CA VAL A 35 5.62 -3.81 6.55
C VAL A 35 5.75 -4.35 7.98
N LEU A 36 5.11 -3.70 8.96
CA LEU A 36 5.10 -4.15 10.35
C LEU A 36 4.50 -5.55 10.48
N TYR A 37 3.40 -5.82 9.79
CA TYR A 37 2.77 -7.12 9.82
C TYR A 37 3.67 -8.22 9.26
N VAL A 38 4.40 -7.95 8.18
CA VAL A 38 5.40 -8.89 7.63
C VAL A 38 6.51 -9.17 8.64
N VAL A 39 7.02 -8.15 9.32
CA VAL A 39 8.05 -8.33 10.37
C VAL A 39 7.53 -9.22 11.49
N ILE A 40 6.32 -8.95 11.99
CA ILE A 40 5.70 -9.78 13.05
C ILE A 40 5.57 -11.23 12.59
N MET A 41 5.12 -11.44 11.35
CA MET A 41 4.94 -12.78 10.78
C MET A 41 6.27 -13.54 10.66
N VAL A 42 7.32 -12.88 10.17
CA VAL A 42 8.67 -13.48 10.05
C VAL A 42 9.21 -13.84 11.42
N THR A 43 9.10 -12.94 12.40
CA THR A 43 9.57 -13.19 13.76
C THR A 43 8.80 -14.34 14.42
N ALA A 44 7.48 -14.39 14.28
CA ALA A 44 6.66 -15.48 14.82
C ALA A 44 6.99 -16.83 14.18
N ALA A 45 7.24 -16.87 12.86
CA ALA A 45 7.66 -18.09 12.17
C ALA A 45 9.05 -18.56 12.63
N TYR A 46 9.97 -17.61 12.86
CA TYR A 46 11.28 -17.91 13.42
C TYR A 46 11.20 -18.42 14.86
N GLU A 47 10.35 -17.87 15.71
CA GLU A 47 10.17 -18.38 17.09
C GLU A 47 9.57 -19.79 17.10
N ALA A 48 8.66 -20.11 16.18
CA ALA A 48 7.99 -21.41 16.12
C ALA A 48 8.88 -22.55 15.59
N LYS A 49 9.76 -22.27 14.62
CA LYS A 49 10.53 -23.29 13.88
C LYS A 49 12.05 -23.09 13.92
N GLY A 50 12.52 -21.94 14.42
CA GLY A 50 13.94 -21.63 14.62
C GLY A 50 14.77 -21.80 13.34
N ASN A 51 15.80 -22.64 13.45
CA ASN A 51 16.78 -22.85 12.38
C ASN A 51 16.19 -23.57 11.15
N GLU A 52 15.15 -24.40 11.32
CA GLU A 52 14.50 -25.10 10.21
C GLU A 52 13.80 -24.14 9.25
N PHE A 53 13.21 -23.07 9.78
CA PHE A 53 12.61 -22.00 8.99
C PHE A 53 13.65 -21.28 8.13
N LEU A 54 14.78 -20.88 8.72
CA LEU A 54 15.86 -20.21 7.98
C LEU A 54 16.49 -21.12 6.93
N LEU A 55 16.76 -22.38 7.27
CA LEU A 55 17.29 -23.36 6.33
C LEU A 55 16.34 -23.60 5.15
N SER A 56 15.03 -23.62 5.41
CA SER A 56 14.02 -23.79 4.36
C SER A 56 13.85 -22.56 3.46
N LEU A 57 14.20 -21.35 3.96
CA LEU A 57 14.21 -20.12 3.18
C LEU A 57 15.48 -19.99 2.31
N ILE A 58 16.62 -20.44 2.82
CA ILE A 58 17.93 -20.26 2.17
C ILE A 58 18.22 -21.39 1.17
N ASN A 59 17.74 -22.61 1.42
CA ASN A 59 18.00 -23.75 0.56
C ASN A 59 16.93 -23.88 -0.55
N PRO A 60 17.25 -23.58 -1.82
CA PRO A 60 16.31 -23.66 -2.92
C PRO A 60 15.86 -25.10 -3.24
N GLN A 61 16.55 -26.11 -2.72
CA GLN A 61 16.21 -27.53 -2.89
C GLN A 61 15.53 -28.13 -1.66
N ALA A 62 15.41 -27.40 -0.56
CA ALA A 62 14.69 -27.89 0.61
C ALA A 62 13.18 -27.86 0.37
N ILE A 63 12.48 -28.89 0.86
CA ILE A 63 11.02 -28.84 0.95
C ILE A 63 10.68 -27.71 1.90
N LEU A 64 10.17 -26.59 1.37
CA LEU A 64 9.81 -25.46 2.21
C LEU A 64 8.84 -25.93 3.31
N THR A 65 9.19 -25.61 4.56
CA THR A 65 8.28 -25.78 5.69
C THR A 65 7.03 -24.95 5.43
N PHE A 66 5.94 -25.36 6.04
CA PHE A 66 4.65 -24.72 5.86
C PHE A 66 4.72 -23.22 6.20
N GLU A 67 5.38 -22.90 7.30
CA GLU A 67 5.61 -21.56 7.81
C GLU A 67 6.44 -20.73 6.83
N ALA A 68 7.46 -21.33 6.21
CA ALA A 68 8.23 -20.65 5.17
C ALA A 68 7.40 -20.36 3.91
N LYS A 69 6.57 -21.30 3.44
CA LYS A 69 5.67 -21.05 2.29
C LYS A 69 4.68 -19.94 2.59
N PHE A 70 4.10 -19.96 3.80
CA PHE A 70 3.14 -18.95 4.25
C PHE A 70 3.78 -17.56 4.30
N VAL A 71 4.92 -17.43 4.97
CA VAL A 71 5.67 -16.16 5.09
C VAL A 71 6.08 -15.64 3.72
N LEU A 72 6.56 -16.52 2.84
CA LEU A 72 7.05 -16.11 1.53
C LEU A 72 5.90 -15.59 0.66
N VAL A 73 4.78 -16.31 0.58
CA VAL A 73 3.63 -15.93 -0.28
C VAL A 73 2.88 -14.73 0.29
N VAL A 74 2.48 -14.77 1.56
CA VAL A 74 1.70 -13.67 2.16
C VAL A 74 2.59 -12.44 2.37
N GLY A 75 3.84 -12.65 2.80
CA GLY A 75 4.80 -11.58 2.99
C GLY A 75 5.13 -10.83 1.70
N THR A 76 5.37 -11.54 0.58
CA THR A 76 5.58 -10.87 -0.70
C THR A 76 4.36 -10.08 -1.17
N LEU A 77 3.14 -10.63 -1.03
CA LEU A 77 1.92 -9.90 -1.38
C LEU A 77 1.75 -8.61 -0.56
N LEU A 78 2.03 -8.67 0.74
CA LEU A 78 1.96 -7.50 1.63
C LEU A 78 3.04 -6.46 1.33
N ILE A 79 4.27 -6.89 0.99
CA ILE A 79 5.34 -5.98 0.56
C ILE A 79 4.97 -5.30 -0.76
N VAL A 80 4.45 -6.05 -1.74
CA VAL A 80 3.97 -5.48 -3.01
C VAL A 80 2.87 -4.46 -2.75
N SER A 81 1.89 -4.81 -1.90
CA SER A 81 0.83 -3.89 -1.47
C SER A 81 1.41 -2.63 -0.82
N ALA A 82 2.39 -2.75 0.08
CA ALA A 82 3.05 -1.63 0.74
C ALA A 82 3.75 -0.69 -0.25
N ILE A 83 4.43 -1.24 -1.26
CA ILE A 83 5.08 -0.44 -2.33
C ILE A 83 4.03 0.40 -3.06
N PHE A 84 2.90 -0.19 -3.45
CA PHE A 84 1.83 0.56 -4.12
C PHE A 84 1.20 1.62 -3.22
N PHE A 85 1.05 1.36 -1.91
CA PHE A 85 0.61 2.38 -0.96
C PHE A 85 1.61 3.54 -0.85
N PHE A 86 2.92 3.27 -0.79
CA PHE A 86 3.93 4.34 -0.79
C PHE A 86 3.97 5.13 -2.10
N ILE A 87 3.80 4.47 -3.25
CA ILE A 87 3.65 5.16 -4.55
C ILE A 87 2.41 6.06 -4.52
N THR A 88 1.28 5.54 -4.02
CA THR A 88 0.03 6.31 -3.91
C THR A 88 0.20 7.52 -2.99
N MET A 89 0.93 7.37 -1.88
CA MET A 89 1.30 8.48 -0.99
C MET A 89 2.12 9.54 -1.73
N LEU A 90 3.19 9.16 -2.42
CA LEU A 90 4.07 10.08 -3.14
C LEU A 90 3.31 10.85 -4.23
N VAL A 91 2.49 10.17 -5.02
CA VAL A 91 1.67 10.81 -6.06
C VAL A 91 0.63 11.75 -5.43
N SER A 92 0.00 11.35 -4.32
CA SER A 92 -0.98 12.20 -3.61
C SER A 92 -0.34 13.49 -3.07
N ILE A 93 0.86 13.40 -2.49
CA ILE A 93 1.61 14.57 -2.00
C ILE A 93 2.02 15.47 -3.18
N TYR A 94 2.51 14.87 -4.27
CA TYR A 94 2.88 15.60 -5.48
C TYR A 94 1.69 16.38 -6.06
N GLU A 95 0.53 15.73 -6.18
CA GLU A 95 -0.69 16.37 -6.69
C GLU A 95 -1.21 17.45 -5.74
N THR A 96 -1.03 17.28 -4.42
CA THR A 96 -1.36 18.32 -3.42
C THR A 96 -0.55 19.59 -3.67
N HIS A 97 0.73 19.46 -4.05
CA HIS A 97 1.58 20.61 -4.38
C HIS A 97 1.29 21.20 -5.78
N ALA A 98 0.71 20.41 -6.70
CA ALA A 98 0.36 20.82 -8.06
C ALA A 98 -1.06 21.41 -8.19
N VAL A 99 -1.69 21.77 -7.07
CA VAL A 99 -3.11 22.15 -6.97
C VAL A 99 -3.53 23.37 -7.79
N SER A 100 -2.60 24.25 -8.19
CA SER A 100 -2.91 25.42 -9.05
C SER A 100 -3.04 25.11 -10.56
N LYS A 101 -2.96 23.84 -10.99
CA LYS A 101 -3.01 23.48 -12.43
C LYS A 101 -4.41 23.02 -12.87
N LYS A 102 -4.92 23.62 -13.96
CA LYS A 102 -6.27 23.44 -14.55
C LYS A 102 -6.76 22.00 -14.79
N GLU A 103 -5.91 21.02 -15.09
CA GLU A 103 -6.34 19.61 -15.33
C GLU A 103 -6.39 18.73 -14.06
N ARG A 104 -7.24 19.09 -13.08
CA ARG A 104 -7.31 18.40 -11.78
C ARG A 104 -8.03 17.04 -11.79
N ALA A 105 -9.11 16.92 -12.57
CA ALA A 105 -10.02 15.76 -12.49
C ALA A 105 -9.39 14.44 -13.00
N GLY A 106 -8.57 14.50 -14.07
CA GLY A 106 -7.89 13.33 -14.60
C GLY A 106 -6.83 12.78 -13.64
N ARG A 107 -6.05 13.68 -13.01
CA ARG A 107 -4.98 13.31 -12.08
C ARG A 107 -5.51 12.72 -10.77
N MET A 108 -6.62 13.25 -10.24
CA MET A 108 -7.30 12.67 -9.07
C MET A 108 -7.79 11.23 -9.31
N LYS A 109 -8.28 10.92 -10.51
CA LYS A 109 -8.67 9.53 -10.86
C LYS A 109 -7.50 8.56 -10.83
N ILE A 110 -6.30 9.00 -11.23
CA ILE A 110 -5.08 8.18 -11.19
C ILE A 110 -4.71 7.85 -9.75
N VAL A 111 -4.74 8.84 -8.85
CA VAL A 111 -4.48 8.63 -7.42
C VAL A 111 -5.46 7.63 -6.82
N PHE A 112 -6.76 7.79 -7.09
CA PHE A 112 -7.78 6.85 -6.61
C PHE A 112 -7.61 5.45 -7.21
N ALA A 113 -7.28 5.32 -8.49
CA ALA A 113 -7.03 4.03 -9.12
C ALA A 113 -5.84 3.30 -8.48
N CYS A 114 -4.73 4.01 -8.23
CA CYS A 114 -3.58 3.45 -7.51
C CYS A 114 -3.95 3.02 -6.08
N PHE A 115 -4.76 3.81 -5.37
CA PHE A 115 -5.24 3.45 -4.04
C PHE A 115 -6.09 2.17 -4.04
N VAL A 116 -7.05 2.06 -4.97
CA VAL A 116 -7.90 0.88 -5.13
C VAL A 116 -7.06 -0.35 -5.51
N PHE A 117 -6.07 -0.19 -6.37
CA PHE A 117 -5.16 -1.27 -6.75
C PHE A 117 -4.31 -1.76 -5.56
N SER A 118 -3.85 -0.84 -4.70
CA SER A 118 -3.15 -1.17 -3.45
C SER A 118 -4.03 -1.97 -2.48
N MET A 119 -5.29 -1.54 -2.33
CA MET A 119 -6.33 -2.23 -1.56
C MET A 119 -6.60 -3.64 -2.09
N PHE A 120 -6.64 -3.82 -3.40
CA PHE A 120 -6.87 -5.14 -4.00
C PHE A 120 -5.81 -6.16 -3.59
N PHE A 121 -4.52 -5.79 -3.64
CA PHE A 121 -3.44 -6.66 -3.16
C PHE A 121 -3.54 -6.96 -1.67
N LEU A 122 -3.92 -5.96 -0.86
CA LEU A 122 -4.12 -6.15 0.57
C LEU A 122 -5.22 -7.18 0.84
N VAL A 123 -6.36 -7.05 0.16
CA VAL A 123 -7.49 -7.98 0.30
C VAL A 123 -7.09 -9.38 -0.13
N ILE A 124 -6.36 -9.53 -1.24
CA ILE A 124 -5.83 -10.83 -1.66
C ILE A 124 -4.92 -11.41 -0.58
N ALA A 125 -3.99 -10.63 -0.02
CA ALA A 125 -3.10 -11.10 1.04
C ALA A 125 -3.87 -11.58 2.28
N LEU A 126 -4.93 -10.86 2.67
CA LEU A 126 -5.80 -11.23 3.79
C LEU A 126 -6.61 -12.50 3.50
N ILE A 127 -7.15 -12.64 2.29
CA ILE A 127 -7.84 -13.87 1.87
C ILE A 127 -6.87 -15.05 1.91
N TYR A 128 -5.67 -14.89 1.35
CA TYR A 128 -4.64 -15.94 1.43
C TYR A 128 -4.32 -16.28 2.88
N THR A 129 -4.20 -15.28 3.75
CA THR A 129 -3.97 -15.51 5.19
C THR A 129 -5.08 -16.35 5.82
N MET A 130 -6.36 -16.04 5.51
CA MET A 130 -7.49 -16.81 6.00
C MET A 130 -7.56 -18.23 5.42
N LEU A 131 -7.35 -18.40 4.11
CA LEU A 131 -7.36 -19.71 3.47
C LEU A 131 -6.23 -20.59 4.00
N PHE A 132 -5.03 -20.04 4.17
CA PHE A 132 -3.90 -20.74 4.78
C PHE A 132 -4.21 -21.18 6.21
N ARG A 133 -4.97 -20.38 6.98
CA ARG A 133 -5.42 -20.78 8.31
C ARG A 133 -6.52 -21.85 8.26
N TYR A 134 -7.44 -21.77 7.31
CA TYR A 134 -8.63 -22.63 7.25
C TYR A 134 -8.39 -24.02 6.64
N PHE A 135 -7.48 -24.13 5.67
CA PHE A 135 -7.21 -25.43 5.01
C PHE A 135 -6.23 -26.31 5.78
N ILE A 136 -5.60 -25.80 6.85
CA ILE A 136 -4.39 -26.39 7.43
C ILE A 136 -4.48 -26.54 8.96
N TYR A 137 -5.45 -25.87 9.60
CA TYR A 137 -5.93 -26.14 10.95
C TYR A 137 -7.30 -26.81 10.89
#